data_AF-A0A2B9DQB8-F1
#
_entry.id   AF-A0A2B9DQB8-F1
#
_cell.length_a   1.000
_cell.length_b   1.000
_cell.length_c   1.000
_cell.angle_alpha   90.00
_cell.angle_beta   90.00
_cell.angle_gamma   90.00
#
_symmetry.space_group_name_H-M   'P 1'
#
loop_
_entity.id
_entity.type
_entity.pdbx_description
1 polymer ?
#
loop_
_entity_poly.entity_id
_entity_poly.type
_entity_poly.pdbx_seq_one_letter_code
_entity_poly.pdbx_strand_id
1 'polypeptide(L)'
;ELVSHRDSKGIIEFLNLCTHFTHQLEYSKNSVEDYYCTRNMDGLKERLGRNAKKVRNYLKIISPIFKFDAAIQKVRNPRKGRIARIREKIQQIVITKFTVSMNPACVIENDRAEIRQTEAKMRKEAMARLESVGIALTNKERKDITVAYKGEISIIAAFIKNKQLRDSFMTYAMSYAMDQCESFLAIGEKIKTIGGFIRAKLRESLVSWSDTYLDDDTRHKLVMDLTSNDIDVPNAFRLI
;
A
#
# COMPACT_ATOMS: atom_id res chain seq x y z
N GLU A 1 17.60 -10.51 16.13
CA GLU A 1 18.72 -11.45 15.85
C GLU A 1 19.97 -10.78 15.29
N LEU A 2 19.96 -10.17 14.09
CA LEU A 2 21.17 -9.55 13.51
C LEU A 2 21.81 -8.48 14.42
N VAL A 3 20.97 -7.60 15.00
CA VAL A 3 21.40 -6.57 15.96
C VAL A 3 21.88 -7.19 17.26
N SER A 4 21.14 -8.17 17.79
CA SER A 4 21.46 -8.91 19.02
C SER A 4 22.82 -9.62 18.92
N HIS A 5 23.16 -10.14 17.74
CA HIS A 5 24.44 -10.78 17.44
C HIS A 5 25.54 -9.82 16.98
N ARG A 6 25.28 -8.50 16.96
CA ARG A 6 26.20 -7.45 16.49
C ARG A 6 26.80 -7.76 15.10
N ASP A 7 25.98 -8.32 14.21
CA ASP A 7 26.41 -8.76 12.88
C ASP A 7 26.38 -7.62 11.87
N SER A 8 27.36 -6.70 11.95
CA SER A 8 27.41 -5.50 11.10
C SER A 8 27.39 -5.83 9.61
N LYS A 9 28.15 -6.85 9.17
CA LYS A 9 28.17 -7.29 7.77
C LYS A 9 26.83 -7.87 7.33
N GLY A 10 26.16 -8.61 8.19
CA GLY A 10 24.80 -9.09 7.95
C GLY A 10 23.79 -7.95 7.80
N ILE A 11 23.88 -6.94 8.66
CA ILE A 11 23.00 -5.75 8.57
C ILE A 11 23.25 -4.99 7.27
N ILE A 12 24.51 -4.80 6.87
CA ILE A 12 24.85 -4.13 5.61
C ILE A 12 24.31 -4.90 4.40
N GLU A 13 24.47 -6.22 4.33
CA GLU A 13 23.92 -7.00 3.21
C GLU A 13 22.39 -7.00 3.20
N PHE A 14 21.75 -6.98 4.36
CA PHE A 14 20.30 -6.82 4.47
C PHE A 14 19.85 -5.47 3.89
N LEU A 15 20.50 -4.38 4.30
CA LEU A 15 20.22 -3.04 3.76
C LEU A 15 20.47 -2.97 2.25
N ASN A 16 21.55 -3.58 1.74
CA ASN A 16 21.82 -3.66 0.31
C ASN A 16 20.69 -4.36 -0.46
N LEU A 17 20.10 -5.41 0.10
CA LEU A 17 18.93 -6.07 -0.48
C LEU A 17 17.73 -5.14 -0.47
N CYS A 18 17.44 -4.47 0.66
CA CYS A 18 16.36 -3.47 0.73
C CYS A 18 16.53 -2.39 -0.34
N THR A 19 17.69 -1.75 -0.42
CA THR A 19 17.99 -0.70 -1.41
C THR A 19 17.82 -1.21 -2.84
N HIS A 20 18.27 -2.43 -3.14
CA HIS A 20 18.11 -3.02 -4.47
C HIS A 20 16.64 -3.16 -4.87
N PHE A 21 15.81 -3.71 -3.98
CA PHE A 21 14.38 -3.87 -4.24
C PHE A 21 13.65 -2.53 -4.25
N THR A 22 14.04 -1.54 -3.42
CA THR A 22 13.49 -0.18 -3.48
C THR A 22 13.71 0.45 -4.85
N HIS A 23 14.91 0.35 -5.42
CA HIS A 23 15.16 0.85 -6.77
C HIS A 23 14.38 0.07 -7.83
N GLN A 24 14.27 -1.26 -7.72
CA GLN A 24 13.47 -2.02 -8.68
C GLN A 24 11.98 -1.64 -8.65
N LEU A 25 11.42 -1.41 -7.46
CA LEU A 25 10.04 -0.96 -7.26
C LEU A 25 9.77 0.43 -7.85
N GLU A 26 10.78 1.28 -8.00
CA GLU A 26 10.65 2.62 -8.58
C GLU A 26 10.36 2.57 -10.09
N TYR A 27 10.84 1.52 -10.78
CA TYR A 27 10.83 1.43 -12.25
C TYR A 27 9.76 0.50 -12.84
N SER A 28 8.99 -0.24 -12.03
CA SER A 28 7.96 -1.18 -12.52
C SER A 28 6.72 -1.17 -11.61
N LYS A 29 5.54 -1.54 -12.15
CA LYS A 29 4.24 -1.41 -11.49
C LYS A 29 3.36 -2.67 -11.52
N ASN A 30 3.93 -3.83 -11.85
CA ASN A 30 3.13 -5.03 -12.09
C ASN A 30 2.88 -5.80 -10.79
N SER A 31 3.80 -6.67 -10.37
CA SER A 31 3.65 -7.51 -9.18
C SER A 31 4.93 -7.58 -8.36
N VAL A 32 4.83 -7.84 -7.05
CA VAL A 32 5.98 -8.01 -6.15
C VAL A 32 6.86 -9.19 -6.57
N GLU A 33 6.22 -10.23 -7.09
CA GLU A 33 6.81 -11.49 -7.52
C GLU A 33 7.69 -11.33 -8.77
N ASP A 34 7.46 -10.30 -9.56
CA ASP A 34 8.25 -10.00 -10.77
C ASP A 34 9.64 -9.47 -10.40
N TYR A 35 9.82 -8.99 -9.16
CA TYR A 35 11.10 -8.52 -8.67
C TYR A 35 11.91 -9.66 -8.11
N TYR A 36 12.99 -9.96 -8.82
CA TYR A 36 14.00 -10.88 -8.35
C TYR A 36 15.41 -10.37 -8.62
N CYS A 37 16.35 -10.82 -7.79
CA CYS A 37 17.77 -10.62 -8.02
C CYS A 37 18.54 -11.92 -7.84
N THR A 38 19.62 -12.09 -8.59
CA THR A 38 20.50 -13.25 -8.41
C THR A 38 21.61 -12.92 -7.41
N ARG A 39 21.86 -13.84 -6.48
CA ARG A 39 23.01 -13.80 -5.56
C ARG A 39 23.80 -15.09 -5.68
N ASN A 40 25.12 -14.97 -5.87
CA ASN A 40 26.02 -16.12 -5.87
C ASN A 40 26.49 -16.42 -4.44
N MET A 41 26.73 -17.70 -4.15
CA MET A 41 27.22 -18.12 -2.84
C MET A 41 28.60 -17.53 -2.53
N ASP A 42 29.48 -17.40 -3.53
CA ASP A 42 30.84 -16.90 -3.31
C ASP A 42 30.86 -15.39 -3.01
N GLY A 43 30.04 -14.59 -3.70
CA GLY A 43 29.89 -13.17 -3.36
C GLY A 43 29.21 -12.96 -2.00
N LEU A 44 28.24 -13.81 -1.62
CA LEU A 44 27.67 -13.77 -0.26
C LEU A 44 28.71 -14.09 0.82
N LYS A 45 29.60 -15.07 0.59
CA LYS A 45 30.70 -15.37 1.52
C LYS A 45 31.65 -14.19 1.67
N GLU A 46 31.98 -13.52 0.57
CA GLU A 46 32.86 -12.36 0.54
C GLU A 46 32.27 -11.19 1.31
N ARG A 47 31.04 -10.78 0.95
CA ARG A 47 30.33 -9.66 1.60
C ARG A 47 30.12 -9.89 3.10
N LEU A 48 29.69 -11.10 3.46
CA LEU A 48 29.45 -11.46 4.87
C LEU A 48 30.75 -11.83 5.61
N GLY A 49 31.86 -12.05 4.91
CA GLY A 49 33.11 -12.56 5.48
C GLY A 49 32.94 -13.92 6.17
N ARG A 50 32.13 -14.82 5.61
CA ARG A 50 31.63 -16.03 6.28
C ARG A 50 31.72 -17.28 5.41
N ASN A 51 31.76 -18.45 6.05
CA ASN A 51 31.68 -19.72 5.34
C ASN A 51 30.23 -20.03 4.90
N ALA A 52 30.07 -20.98 3.97
CA ALA A 52 28.76 -21.34 3.40
C ALA A 52 27.73 -21.78 4.47
N LYS A 53 28.16 -22.39 5.58
CA LYS A 53 27.25 -22.79 6.67
C LYS A 53 26.68 -21.55 7.38
N LYS A 54 27.54 -20.58 7.71
CA LYS A 54 27.14 -19.32 8.35
C LYS A 54 26.33 -18.43 7.40
N VAL A 55 26.64 -18.42 6.10
CA VAL A 55 25.82 -17.74 5.09
C VAL A 55 24.40 -18.33 5.09
N ARG A 56 24.25 -19.66 5.05
CA ARG A 56 22.91 -20.29 5.14
C ARG A 56 22.15 -19.92 6.41
N ASN A 57 22.84 -19.81 7.55
CA ASN A 57 22.21 -19.35 8.78
C ASN A 57 21.72 -17.90 8.64
N TYR A 58 22.54 -17.02 8.08
CA TYR A 58 22.15 -15.64 7.79
C TYR A 58 20.93 -15.58 6.86
N LEU A 59 20.92 -16.34 5.76
CA LEU A 59 19.78 -16.39 4.84
C LEU A 59 18.50 -16.85 5.54
N LYS A 60 18.60 -17.78 6.49
CA LYS A 60 17.46 -18.22 7.31
C LYS A 60 16.92 -17.13 8.24
N ILE A 61 17.80 -16.27 8.77
CA ILE A 61 17.40 -15.15 9.64
C ILE A 61 16.57 -14.12 8.85
N ILE A 62 16.97 -13.84 7.61
CA ILE A 62 16.29 -12.84 6.76
C ILE A 62 15.21 -13.43 5.86
N SER A 63 14.99 -14.75 5.91
CA SER A 63 14.00 -15.44 5.07
C SER A 63 12.55 -14.98 5.26
N PRO A 64 12.12 -14.45 6.43
CA PRO A 64 10.79 -13.90 6.57
C PRO A 64 10.51 -12.75 5.59
N ILE A 65 11.53 -11.95 5.26
CA ILE A 65 11.41 -10.76 4.40
C ILE A 65 11.80 -11.07 2.95
N PHE A 66 12.87 -11.86 2.76
CA PHE A 66 13.39 -12.21 1.44
C PHE A 66 13.37 -13.72 1.24
N LYS A 67 12.72 -14.19 0.17
CA LYS A 67 12.73 -15.60 -0.21
C LYS A 67 14.01 -15.92 -0.98
N PHE A 68 14.66 -17.05 -0.67
CA PHE A 68 15.89 -17.51 -1.31
C PHE A 68 15.66 -18.87 -1.97
N ASP A 69 15.43 -18.89 -3.28
CA ASP A 69 15.25 -20.11 -4.06
C ASP A 69 16.58 -20.54 -4.70
N ALA A 70 16.91 -21.83 -4.63
CA ALA A 70 18.17 -22.36 -5.15
C ALA A 70 18.13 -22.46 -6.69
N ALA A 71 18.77 -21.52 -7.39
CA ALA A 71 18.73 -21.42 -8.85
C ALA A 71 19.65 -22.43 -9.55
N ILE A 72 20.85 -22.69 -8.99
CA ILE A 72 21.80 -23.66 -9.55
C ILE A 72 22.35 -24.53 -8.44
N GLN A 73 22.22 -25.84 -8.62
CA GLN A 73 22.77 -26.86 -7.74
C GLN A 73 23.89 -27.61 -8.47
N LYS A 74 25.08 -27.68 -7.87
CA LYS A 74 26.20 -28.47 -8.37
C LYS A 74 26.43 -29.65 -7.44
N VAL A 75 26.36 -30.86 -7.98
CA VAL A 75 26.77 -32.06 -7.24
C VAL A 75 28.28 -32.11 -7.22
N ARG A 76 28.88 -32.03 -6.03
CA ARG A 76 30.33 -32.16 -5.87
C ARG A 76 30.67 -33.61 -5.55
N ASN A 77 31.39 -34.25 -6.47
CA ASN A 77 31.94 -35.59 -6.24
C ASN A 77 33.10 -35.54 -5.22
N PRO A 78 33.23 -36.55 -4.35
CA PRO A 78 34.33 -36.65 -3.39
C PRO A 78 35.70 -36.66 -4.09
N ARG A 79 36.72 -36.04 -3.48
CA ARG A 79 38.11 -36.10 -4.00
C ARG A 79 38.68 -37.51 -3.79
N LYS A 80 39.24 -38.11 -4.84
CA LYS A 80 39.76 -39.50 -4.84
C LYS A 80 40.76 -39.81 -3.71
N GLY A 81 41.59 -38.85 -3.29
CA GLY A 81 42.59 -39.04 -2.22
C GLY A 81 42.06 -39.02 -0.78
N ARG A 82 40.75 -38.78 -0.55
CA ARG A 82 40.15 -38.67 0.79
C ARG A 82 39.12 -39.77 1.08
N ILE A 83 39.18 -40.86 0.32
CA ILE A 83 38.22 -41.99 0.38
C ILE A 83 38.46 -42.91 1.59
N ALA A 84 39.68 -42.96 2.12
CA ALA A 84 40.06 -43.95 3.16
C ALA A 84 39.68 -43.59 4.61
N ARG A 85 39.06 -42.43 4.88
CA ARG A 85 38.65 -42.03 6.24
C ARG A 85 37.15 -41.75 6.28
N ILE A 86 36.37 -42.83 6.39
CA ILE A 86 35.07 -42.88 7.08
C ILE A 86 34.13 -41.71 6.70
N ARG A 87 33.60 -41.75 5.48
CA ARG A 87 32.26 -41.28 5.09
C ARG A 87 32.11 -41.52 3.59
N GLU A 88 31.81 -42.77 3.28
CA GLU A 88 31.42 -43.16 1.94
C GLU A 88 30.24 -42.30 1.44
N LYS A 89 30.40 -41.78 0.22
CA LYS A 89 29.31 -41.59 -0.76
C LYS A 89 28.17 -40.60 -0.45
N ILE A 90 28.36 -39.56 0.36
CA ILE A 90 27.35 -38.46 0.35
C ILE A 90 27.70 -37.49 -0.77
N GLN A 91 26.97 -37.60 -1.90
CA GLN A 91 26.95 -36.57 -2.93
C GLN A 91 26.56 -35.24 -2.27
N GLN A 92 27.47 -34.27 -2.27
CA GLN A 92 27.19 -32.98 -1.67
C GLN A 92 26.54 -32.08 -2.71
N ILE A 93 25.26 -31.79 -2.53
CA ILE A 93 24.55 -30.75 -3.29
C ILE A 93 25.07 -29.39 -2.82
N VAL A 94 25.76 -28.68 -3.71
CA VAL A 94 26.28 -27.34 -3.46
C VAL A 94 25.43 -26.34 -4.24
N ILE A 95 24.65 -25.53 -3.53
CA ILE A 95 23.93 -24.40 -4.12
C ILE A 95 24.95 -23.31 -4.46
N THR A 96 25.07 -22.96 -5.73
CA THR A 96 26.02 -21.95 -6.23
C THR A 96 25.37 -20.60 -6.45
N LYS A 97 24.08 -20.57 -6.79
CA LYS A 97 23.29 -19.36 -7.01
C LYS A 97 21.93 -19.45 -6.32
N PHE A 98 21.47 -18.31 -5.83
CA PHE A 98 20.14 -18.09 -5.30
C PHE A 98 19.42 -17.07 -6.17
N THR A 99 18.15 -17.35 -6.45
CA THR A 99 17.19 -16.33 -6.85
C THR A 99 16.58 -15.78 -5.58
N VAL A 100 16.67 -14.47 -5.40
CA VAL A 100 16.15 -13.75 -4.23
C VAL A 100 14.94 -12.96 -4.70
N SER A 101 13.80 -13.12 -4.02
CA SER A 101 12.60 -12.29 -4.22
C SER A 101 12.10 -11.77 -2.88
N MET A 102 11.25 -10.74 -2.89
CA MET A 102 10.56 -10.30 -1.67
C MET A 102 9.48 -11.32 -1.29
N ASN A 103 9.30 -11.55 0.01
CA ASN A 103 8.16 -12.32 0.48
C ASN A 103 6.88 -11.48 0.30
N PRO A 104 5.88 -11.92 -0.48
CA PRO A 104 4.64 -11.18 -0.69
C PRO A 104 3.91 -10.91 0.63
N ALA A 105 4.02 -11.82 1.61
CA ALA A 105 3.42 -11.63 2.94
C ALA A 105 3.99 -10.42 3.72
N CYS A 106 5.13 -9.87 3.29
CA CYS A 106 5.74 -8.69 3.89
C CYS A 106 5.47 -7.41 3.08
N VAL A 107 4.75 -7.49 1.96
CA VAL A 107 4.34 -6.33 1.19
C VAL A 107 2.88 -6.02 1.45
N ILE A 108 2.63 -4.81 1.93
CA ILE A 108 1.28 -4.26 2.02
C ILE A 108 1.08 -3.47 0.73
N GLU A 109 0.28 -4.01 -0.19
CA GLU A 109 -0.15 -3.26 -1.36
C GLU A 109 -0.90 -2.01 -0.90
N ASN A 110 -0.54 -0.87 -1.46
CA ASN A 110 -1.20 0.38 -1.15
C ASN A 110 -2.47 0.49 -2.00
N ASP A 111 -3.47 -0.35 -1.72
CA ASP A 111 -4.76 -0.39 -2.43
C ASP A 111 -5.47 0.98 -2.38
N ARG A 112 -5.08 1.82 -1.41
CA ARG A 112 -5.59 3.18 -1.22
C ARG A 112 -4.74 4.25 -1.89
N ALA A 113 -3.70 3.92 -2.66
CA ALA A 113 -2.84 4.91 -3.31
C ALA A 113 -3.64 5.83 -4.25
N GLU A 114 -4.51 5.24 -5.07
CA GLU A 114 -5.36 5.98 -6.00
C GLU A 114 -6.35 6.88 -5.24
N ILE A 115 -7.00 6.35 -4.20
CA ILE A 115 -7.93 7.11 -3.35
C ILE A 115 -7.22 8.28 -2.68
N ARG A 116 -6.01 8.07 -2.14
CA ARG A 116 -5.20 9.14 -1.51
C ARG A 116 -4.83 10.23 -2.52
N GLN A 117 -4.57 9.87 -3.77
CA GLN A 117 -4.29 10.84 -4.83
C GLN A 117 -5.53 11.70 -5.12
N THR A 118 -6.70 11.07 -5.28
CA THR A 118 -7.97 11.77 -5.50
C THR A 118 -8.35 12.62 -4.27
N GLU A 119 -8.18 12.12 -3.05
CA GLU A 119 -8.34 12.89 -1.80
C GLU A 119 -7.46 14.15 -1.78
N ALA A 120 -6.18 14.02 -2.16
CA ALA A 120 -5.26 15.15 -2.17
C ALA A 120 -5.65 16.19 -3.22
N LYS A 121 -6.12 15.75 -4.39
CA LYS A 121 -6.64 16.63 -5.45
C LYS A 121 -7.86 17.40 -4.95
N MET A 122 -8.87 16.70 -4.44
CA MET A 122 -10.11 17.30 -3.94
C MET A 122 -9.87 18.23 -2.75
N ARG A 123 -8.93 17.91 -1.87
CA ARG A 123 -8.53 18.81 -0.77
C ARG A 123 -7.95 20.13 -1.29
N LYS A 124 -7.05 20.07 -2.28
CA LYS A 124 -6.45 21.27 -2.88
C LYS A 124 -7.52 22.14 -3.54
N GLU A 125 -8.45 21.52 -4.26
CA GLU A 125 -9.57 22.20 -4.90
C GLU A 125 -10.47 22.89 -3.88
N ALA A 126 -10.91 22.17 -2.83
CA ALA A 126 -11.74 22.74 -1.77
C ALA A 126 -11.06 23.91 -1.06
N MET A 127 -9.75 23.81 -0.77
CA MET A 127 -8.98 24.90 -0.17
C MET A 127 -8.94 26.13 -1.10
N ALA A 128 -8.64 25.94 -2.39
CA ALA A 128 -8.59 27.02 -3.35
C ALA A 128 -9.95 27.72 -3.52
N ARG A 129 -11.04 26.94 -3.56
CA ARG A 129 -12.41 27.48 -3.64
C ARG A 129 -12.77 28.30 -2.40
N LEU A 130 -12.54 27.76 -1.20
CA LEU A 130 -12.84 28.48 0.05
C LEU A 130 -12.00 29.77 0.19
N GLU A 131 -10.72 29.73 -0.20
CA GLU A 131 -9.86 30.92 -0.23
C GLU A 131 -10.36 31.97 -1.25
N SER A 132 -10.85 31.54 -2.41
CA SER A 132 -11.41 32.45 -3.44
C SER A 132 -12.68 33.19 -2.99
N VAL A 133 -13.44 32.60 -2.07
CA VAL A 133 -14.65 33.19 -1.48
C VAL A 133 -14.32 34.01 -0.21
N GLY A 134 -13.04 34.16 0.12
CA GLY A 134 -12.59 34.97 1.25
C GLY A 134 -12.63 34.26 2.61
N ILE A 135 -12.79 32.93 2.65
CA ILE A 135 -12.70 32.16 3.89
C ILE A 135 -11.23 31.85 4.19
N ALA A 136 -10.66 32.56 5.16
CA ALA A 136 -9.34 32.26 5.71
C ALA A 136 -9.42 31.06 6.65
N LEU A 137 -9.06 29.87 6.15
CA LEU A 137 -9.10 28.64 6.95
C LEU A 137 -7.95 28.54 7.94
N THR A 138 -8.28 28.25 9.19
CA THR A 138 -7.31 27.84 10.21
C THR A 138 -6.80 26.42 9.94
N ASN A 139 -5.65 26.05 10.52
CA ASN A 139 -5.11 24.69 10.43
C ASN A 139 -6.08 23.63 10.99
N LYS A 140 -6.86 23.99 12.01
CA LYS A 140 -7.89 23.12 12.58
C LYS A 140 -8.98 22.84 11.55
N GLU A 141 -9.53 23.88 10.93
CA GLU A 141 -10.58 23.73 9.92
C GLU A 141 -10.09 22.92 8.71
N ARG A 142 -8.87 23.17 8.23
CA ARG A 142 -8.24 22.36 7.16
C ARG A 142 -8.19 20.88 7.51
N LYS A 143 -7.88 20.56 8.77
CA LYS A 143 -7.87 19.18 9.28
C LYS A 143 -9.29 18.62 9.37
N ASP A 144 -10.25 19.40 9.85
CA ASP A 144 -11.64 18.99 10.00
C ASP A 144 -12.29 18.66 8.64
N ILE A 145 -12.03 19.46 7.59
CA ILE A 145 -12.44 19.16 6.21
C ILE A 145 -11.87 17.82 5.76
N THR A 146 -10.58 17.60 6.02
CA THR A 146 -9.91 16.35 5.62
C THR A 146 -10.50 15.14 6.36
N VAL A 147 -10.79 15.28 7.65
CA VAL A 147 -11.40 14.21 8.45
C VAL A 147 -12.84 13.94 8.00
N ALA A 148 -13.62 14.98 7.73
CA ALA A 148 -14.98 14.84 7.20
C ALA A 148 -14.99 14.13 5.85
N TYR A 149 -14.14 14.54 4.90
CA TYR A 149 -14.08 13.91 3.59
C TYR A 149 -13.64 12.45 3.64
N LYS A 150 -12.67 12.13 4.52
CA LYS A 150 -12.26 10.74 4.75
C LYS A 150 -13.38 9.90 5.34
N GLY A 151 -14.02 10.41 6.39
CA GLY A 151 -15.06 9.70 7.12
C GLY A 151 -16.33 9.46 6.32
N GLU A 152 -16.77 10.46 5.54
CA GLU A 152 -18.04 10.38 4.82
C GLU A 152 -17.88 9.81 3.40
N ILE A 153 -16.77 10.11 2.69
CA ILE A 153 -16.65 9.79 1.26
C ILE A 153 -15.57 8.74 1.01
N SER A 154 -14.35 8.93 1.53
CA SER A 154 -13.22 8.07 1.15
C SER A 154 -13.36 6.64 1.68
N ILE A 155 -14.03 6.45 2.82
CA ILE A 155 -14.37 5.13 3.34
C ILE A 155 -15.28 4.38 2.36
N ILE A 156 -16.32 5.02 1.83
CA ILE A 156 -17.25 4.41 0.86
C ILE A 156 -16.55 4.16 -0.47
N ALA A 157 -15.77 5.14 -0.94
CA ALA A 157 -15.04 5.06 -2.20
C ALA A 157 -14.09 3.85 -2.25
N ALA A 158 -13.59 3.38 -1.10
CA ALA A 158 -12.75 2.19 -1.02
C ALA A 158 -13.45 0.89 -1.46
N PHE A 159 -14.78 0.86 -1.46
CA PHE A 159 -15.58 -0.30 -1.86
C PHE A 159 -16.10 -0.18 -3.31
N ILE A 160 -15.85 0.95 -3.97
CA ILE A 160 -16.21 1.12 -5.38
C ILE A 160 -15.05 0.59 -6.25
N LYS A 161 -15.25 -0.61 -6.82
CA LYS A 161 -14.23 -1.28 -7.65
C LYS A 161 -13.97 -0.56 -8.98
N ASN A 162 -15.01 0.00 -9.59
CA ASN A 162 -14.86 0.75 -10.84
C ASN A 162 -14.18 2.09 -10.57
N LYS A 163 -12.97 2.28 -11.10
CA LYS A 163 -12.17 3.50 -10.93
C LYS A 163 -12.87 4.76 -11.43
N GLN A 164 -13.49 4.72 -12.61
CA GLN A 164 -14.18 5.90 -13.16
C GLN A 164 -15.37 6.30 -12.28
N LEU A 165 -16.16 5.32 -11.83
CA LEU A 165 -17.29 5.58 -10.93
C LEU A 165 -16.80 6.12 -9.57
N ARG A 166 -15.72 5.55 -9.03
CA ARG A 166 -15.12 5.99 -7.77
C ARG A 166 -14.58 7.42 -7.83
N ASP A 167 -13.82 7.74 -8.87
CA ASP A 167 -13.26 9.09 -9.04
C ASP A 167 -14.37 10.12 -9.32
N SER A 168 -15.41 9.72 -10.06
CA SER A 168 -16.62 10.52 -10.28
C SER A 168 -17.35 10.79 -8.96
N PHE A 169 -17.60 9.76 -8.15
CA PHE A 169 -18.21 9.86 -6.82
C PHE A 169 -17.47 10.83 -5.92
N MET A 170 -16.16 10.62 -5.79
CA MET A 170 -15.28 11.44 -4.95
C MET A 170 -15.31 12.91 -5.40
N THR A 171 -15.21 13.14 -6.72
CA THR A 171 -15.25 14.49 -7.29
C THR A 171 -16.60 15.15 -7.05
N TYR A 172 -17.68 14.45 -7.39
CA TYR A 172 -19.05 14.93 -7.22
C TYR A 172 -19.33 15.37 -5.79
N ALA A 173 -18.99 14.54 -4.80
CA ALA A 173 -19.26 14.83 -3.39
C ALA A 173 -18.55 16.11 -2.92
N MET A 174 -17.28 16.29 -3.27
CA MET A 174 -16.54 17.50 -2.88
C MET A 174 -17.06 18.73 -3.63
N SER A 175 -17.26 18.64 -4.94
CA SER A 175 -17.78 19.74 -5.76
C SER A 175 -19.14 20.18 -5.26
N TYR A 176 -20.07 19.25 -5.00
CA TYR A 176 -21.37 19.54 -4.41
C TYR A 176 -21.25 20.29 -3.08
N ALA A 177 -20.41 19.80 -2.16
CA ALA A 177 -20.24 20.45 -0.87
C ALA A 177 -19.70 21.88 -1.00
N MET A 178 -18.79 22.13 -1.96
CA MET A 178 -18.25 23.47 -2.21
C MET A 178 -19.24 24.39 -2.91
N ASP A 179 -20.02 23.90 -3.89
CA ASP A 179 -21.08 24.65 -4.55
C ASP A 179 -22.13 25.11 -3.53
N GLN A 180 -22.47 24.24 -2.58
CA GLN A 180 -23.38 24.56 -1.47
C GLN A 180 -22.77 25.57 -0.50
N CYS A 181 -21.46 25.50 -0.21
CA CYS A 181 -20.79 26.51 0.60
C CYS A 181 -20.83 27.89 -0.08
N GLU A 182 -20.47 27.95 -1.35
CA GLU A 182 -20.46 29.19 -2.15
C GLU A 182 -21.85 29.82 -2.24
N SER A 183 -22.87 29.01 -2.52
CA SER A 183 -24.26 29.46 -2.60
C SER A 183 -24.76 30.02 -1.26
N PHE A 184 -24.40 29.36 -0.15
CA PHE A 184 -24.79 29.80 1.20
C PHE A 184 -24.14 31.14 1.58
N LEU A 185 -22.89 31.34 1.20
CA LEU A 185 -22.16 32.59 1.43
C LEU A 185 -22.65 33.72 0.52
N ALA A 186 -23.03 33.42 -0.72
CA ALA A 186 -23.58 34.39 -1.66
C ALA A 186 -24.89 35.05 -1.17
N ILE A 187 -25.67 34.32 -0.36
CA ILE A 187 -26.91 34.82 0.26
C ILE A 187 -26.62 35.62 1.55
N GLY A 188 -25.35 35.73 1.95
CA GLY A 188 -24.92 36.50 3.12
C GLY A 188 -25.02 35.74 4.45
N GLU A 189 -25.30 34.44 4.41
CA GLU A 189 -25.33 33.61 5.61
C GLU A 189 -23.94 33.30 6.14
N LYS A 190 -23.82 33.17 7.47
CA LYS A 190 -22.54 32.90 8.15
C LYS A 190 -22.43 31.44 8.53
N ILE A 191 -21.39 30.78 8.04
CA ILE A 191 -21.04 29.41 8.45
C ILE A 191 -20.39 29.46 9.84
N LYS A 192 -21.08 28.93 10.87
CA LYS A 192 -20.56 28.88 12.25
C LYS A 192 -19.38 27.91 12.40
N THR A 193 -19.45 26.77 11.72
CA THR A 193 -18.43 25.71 11.76
C THR A 193 -18.25 25.09 10.38
N ILE A 194 -17.15 25.41 9.70
CA ILE A 194 -16.86 24.92 8.34
C ILE A 194 -16.82 23.39 8.26
N GLY A 195 -16.16 22.74 9.22
CA GLY A 195 -16.10 21.26 9.23
C GLY A 195 -17.47 20.59 9.40
N GLY A 196 -18.34 21.17 10.24
CA GLY A 196 -19.69 20.66 10.46
C GLY A 196 -20.58 20.85 9.22
N PHE A 197 -20.52 22.05 8.63
CA PHE A 197 -21.24 22.37 7.40
C PHE A 197 -20.84 21.45 6.25
N ILE A 198 -19.52 21.32 5.99
CA ILE A 198 -19.02 20.46 4.91
C ILE A 198 -19.43 19.00 5.15
N ARG A 199 -19.33 18.48 6.38
CA ARG A 199 -19.78 17.12 6.69
C ARG A 199 -21.27 16.92 6.35
N ALA A 200 -22.13 17.88 6.69
CA ALA A 200 -23.55 17.79 6.37
C ALA A 200 -23.77 17.77 4.84
N LYS A 201 -23.10 18.64 4.10
CA LYS A 201 -23.21 18.70 2.63
C LYS A 201 -22.61 17.50 1.92
N LEU A 202 -21.57 16.88 2.47
CA LEU A 202 -21.04 15.61 1.96
C LEU A 202 -22.07 14.49 2.12
N ARG A 203 -22.77 14.38 3.26
CA ARG A 203 -23.84 13.40 3.45
C ARG A 203 -25.02 13.62 2.52
N GLU A 204 -25.41 14.89 2.34
CA GLU A 204 -26.47 15.27 1.39
C GLU A 204 -26.10 14.88 -0.05
N SER A 205 -24.83 15.05 -0.43
CA SER A 205 -24.35 14.66 -1.77
C SER A 205 -24.50 13.16 -2.05
N LEU A 206 -24.47 12.30 -1.02
CA LEU A 206 -24.64 10.85 -1.20
C LEU A 206 -26.00 10.51 -1.79
N VAL A 207 -27.06 11.18 -1.33
CA VAL A 207 -28.43 10.98 -1.82
C VAL A 207 -28.53 11.43 -3.28
N SER A 208 -28.08 12.65 -3.56
CA SER A 208 -28.16 13.19 -4.93
C SER A 208 -27.32 12.38 -5.91
N TRP A 209 -26.18 11.85 -5.46
CA TRP A 209 -25.32 11.02 -6.31
C TRP A 209 -25.91 9.63 -6.54
N SER A 210 -26.43 8.98 -5.49
CA SER A 210 -27.01 7.63 -5.61
C SER A 210 -28.18 7.59 -6.57
N ASP A 211 -29.04 8.60 -6.55
CA ASP A 211 -30.23 8.64 -7.39
C ASP A 211 -29.88 8.88 -8.87
N THR A 212 -28.77 9.56 -9.13
CA THR A 212 -28.38 9.98 -10.49
C THR A 212 -27.43 9.00 -11.17
N TYR A 213 -26.53 8.35 -10.41
CA TYR A 213 -25.37 7.64 -10.99
C TYR A 213 -25.21 6.18 -10.54
N LEU A 214 -26.00 5.70 -9.57
CA LEU A 214 -25.94 4.31 -9.10
C LEU A 214 -27.12 3.48 -9.61
N ASP A 215 -26.83 2.50 -10.45
CA ASP A 215 -27.78 1.43 -10.76
C ASP A 215 -28.03 0.52 -9.54
N ASP A 216 -29.16 -0.18 -9.55
CA ASP A 216 -29.61 -1.00 -8.41
C ASP A 216 -28.64 -2.15 -8.10
N ASP A 217 -28.05 -2.78 -9.11
CA ASP A 217 -27.11 -3.89 -8.93
C ASP A 217 -25.81 -3.42 -8.27
N THR A 218 -25.26 -2.29 -8.74
CA THR A 218 -24.05 -1.70 -8.16
C THR A 218 -24.31 -1.19 -6.75
N ARG A 219 -25.48 -0.60 -6.50
CA ARG A 219 -25.91 -0.15 -5.17
C ARG A 219 -26.02 -1.33 -4.21
N HIS A 220 -26.68 -2.40 -4.62
CA HIS A 220 -26.82 -3.62 -3.81
C HIS A 220 -25.46 -4.22 -3.45
N LYS A 221 -24.55 -4.32 -4.42
CA LYS A 221 -23.17 -4.79 -4.19
C LYS A 221 -22.42 -3.90 -3.20
N LEU A 222 -22.52 -2.59 -3.34
CA LEU A 222 -21.87 -1.63 -2.44
C LEU A 222 -22.39 -1.78 -1.01
N VAL A 223 -23.71 -1.92 -0.83
CA VAL A 223 -24.34 -2.13 0.49
C VAL A 223 -23.85 -3.45 1.12
N MET A 224 -23.78 -4.52 0.34
CA MET A 224 -23.26 -5.81 0.82
C MET A 224 -21.80 -5.74 1.21
N ASP A 225 -20.96 -5.08 0.40
CA ASP A 225 -19.54 -4.89 0.66
C ASP A 225 -19.31 -4.06 1.95
N LEU A 226 -20.08 -2.97 2.15
CA LEU A 226 -20.00 -2.15 3.36
C LEU A 226 -20.44 -2.95 4.62
N THR A 227 -21.57 -3.66 4.52
CA THR A 227 -22.12 -4.46 5.64
C THR A 227 -21.16 -5.59 6.04
N SER A 228 -20.56 -6.27 5.06
CA SER A 228 -19.61 -7.37 5.30
C SER A 228 -18.32 -6.91 5.96
N ASN A 229 -18.02 -5.61 5.92
CA ASN A 229 -16.83 -5.00 6.51
C ASN A 229 -17.14 -4.16 7.78
N ASP A 230 -18.34 -4.31 8.36
CA ASP A 230 -18.78 -3.60 9.58
C ASP A 230 -18.70 -2.07 9.45
N ILE A 231 -19.03 -1.56 8.26
CA ILE A 231 -19.10 -0.12 7.98
C ILE A 231 -20.56 0.30 7.92
N ASP A 232 -20.89 1.37 8.64
CA ASP A 232 -22.25 1.93 8.62
C ASP A 232 -22.64 2.32 7.19
N VAL A 233 -23.74 1.74 6.73
CA VAL A 233 -24.28 2.00 5.40
C VAL A 233 -25.08 3.31 5.47
N PRO A 234 -24.70 4.37 4.73
CA PRO A 234 -25.48 5.59 4.68
C PRO A 234 -26.92 5.32 4.24
N ASN A 235 -27.89 6.00 4.86
CA ASN A 235 -29.30 5.87 4.49
C ASN A 235 -29.56 6.10 2.99
N ALA A 236 -28.75 6.94 2.34
CA ALA A 236 -28.78 7.19 0.89
C ALA A 236 -28.69 5.90 0.04
N PHE A 237 -28.05 4.84 0.56
CA PHE A 237 -27.88 3.58 -0.18
C PHE A 237 -28.82 2.47 0.28
N ARG A 238 -29.55 2.68 1.38
CA ARG A 238 -30.53 1.71 1.87
C ARG A 238 -31.78 1.86 0.99
N LEU A 239 -32.05 0.85 0.17
CA LEU A 239 -33.31 0.78 -0.58
C LEU A 239 -34.47 0.83 0.42
N ILE A 240 -35.43 1.72 0.17
CA ILE A 240 -36.75 1.72 0.84
C ILE A 240 -37.57 0.55 0.28
#